data_AF-A0ABC9FJN4-F1
#
_entry.id   AF-A0ABC9FJN4-F1
#
_cell.length_a   1.000
_cell.length_b   1.000
_cell.length_c   1.000
_cell.angle_alpha   90.00
_cell.angle_beta   90.00
_cell.angle_gamma   90.00
#
_symmetry.space_group_name_H-M   'P 1'
#
loop_
_entity.id
_entity.type
_entity.pdbx_description
1 polymer ?
#
loop_
_entity_poly.entity_id
_entity_poly.type
_entity_poly.pdbx_seq_one_letter_code
_entity_poly.pdbx_strand_id
1 'polypeptide(L)'
;MSSAASNPSSSTTTSKPKSLKRNSDDIGWDYGVLVDPNNLNLIKCKLCGLQVSAGIYRLKLHIAGIRGQVQPCKKSTDEDKERCKKAIDESKQVKKARLTEQQEVRDAVDLDGALGSIFVESLLQLQ
;
A
#
# COMPACT_ATOMS: atom_id res chain seq x y z
N MET A 1 33.05 59.76 7.94
CA MET A 1 32.64 59.25 6.62
C MET A 1 32.15 57.82 6.86
N SER A 2 30.85 57.65 7.14
CA SER A 2 29.84 57.14 6.17
C SER A 2 29.62 55.65 6.44
N SER A 3 28.44 55.04 6.56
CA SER A 3 27.04 55.46 6.62
C SER A 3 26.27 54.26 7.15
N ALA A 4 25.15 54.50 7.85
CA ALA A 4 24.13 53.48 8.07
C ALA A 4 23.53 53.03 6.73
N ALA A 5 23.22 51.74 6.60
CA ALA A 5 22.28 51.24 5.60
C ALA A 5 21.57 50.00 6.13
N SER A 6 20.26 50.14 6.32
CA SER A 6 19.31 49.09 6.66
C SER A 6 18.90 48.30 5.41
N ASN A 7 18.55 47.02 5.64
CA ASN A 7 17.68 46.13 4.83
C ASN A 7 18.22 45.68 3.45
N PRO A 8 17.99 44.41 3.01
CA PRO A 8 16.65 43.89 2.72
C PRO A 8 16.54 42.40 3.15
N SER A 9 15.47 41.64 3.06
CA SER A 9 14.20 41.68 2.36
C SER A 9 13.24 40.85 3.20
N SER A 10 11.97 41.22 3.25
CA SER A 10 10.89 40.29 3.51
C SER A 10 11.04 39.12 2.55
N SER A 11 11.60 38.01 3.01
CA SER A 11 11.50 36.74 2.31
C SER A 11 10.09 36.24 2.55
N THR A 12 9.17 36.78 1.74
CA THR A 12 7.94 36.13 1.33
C THR A 12 8.37 34.84 0.64
N THR A 13 8.78 33.82 1.40
CA THR A 13 8.80 32.46 0.87
C THR A 13 7.35 32.04 0.81
N THR A 14 6.72 32.43 -0.30
CA THR A 14 5.64 31.69 -0.94
C THR A 14 6.02 30.22 -0.88
N SER A 15 5.64 29.55 0.20
CA SER A 15 5.63 28.11 0.29
C SER A 15 4.50 27.68 -0.64
N LYS A 16 4.85 27.60 -1.93
CA LYS A 16 4.16 26.83 -2.95
C LYS A 16 3.56 25.63 -2.22
N PRO A 17 2.22 25.47 -2.12
CA PRO A 17 1.65 24.36 -1.41
C PRO A 17 2.24 23.12 -2.08
N LYS A 18 3.12 22.43 -1.35
CA LYS A 18 3.76 21.21 -1.81
C LYS A 18 2.59 20.31 -2.14
N SER A 19 2.37 20.14 -3.45
CA SER A 19 1.29 19.34 -4.00
C SER A 19 1.12 18.12 -3.13
N LEU A 20 -0.10 17.91 -2.62
CA LEU A 20 -0.51 16.78 -1.79
C LEU A 20 -0.50 15.47 -2.58
N LYS A 21 0.53 15.27 -3.40
CA LYS A 21 0.78 14.08 -4.19
C LYS A 21 1.94 13.40 -3.51
N ARG A 22 1.60 12.45 -2.63
CA ARG A 22 2.55 11.38 -2.32
C ARG A 22 2.95 10.80 -3.70
N ASN A 23 4.24 10.79 -3.96
CA ASN A 23 4.93 10.31 -5.17
C ASN A 23 4.71 8.82 -5.51
N SER A 24 3.52 8.30 -5.23
CA SER A 24 3.10 6.96 -5.58
C SER A 24 2.30 7.04 -6.88
N ASP A 25 2.79 6.36 -7.92
CA ASP A 25 2.07 6.08 -9.18
C ASP A 25 0.92 5.07 -8.98
N ASP A 26 0.29 5.13 -7.81
CA ASP A 26 -0.81 4.26 -7.43
C ASP A 26 -2.10 4.80 -8.03
N ILE A 27 -2.76 3.96 -8.84
CA ILE A 27 -4.02 4.25 -9.54
C ILE A 27 -5.11 4.78 -8.59
N GLY A 28 -5.06 4.46 -7.29
CA GLY A 28 -6.00 4.99 -6.31
C GLY A 28 -6.01 6.52 -6.21
N TRP A 29 -4.89 7.19 -6.50
CA TRP A 29 -4.81 8.66 -6.45
C TRP A 29 -5.50 9.35 -7.63
N ASP A 30 -5.78 8.63 -8.71
CA ASP A 30 -6.57 9.17 -9.82
C ASP A 30 -8.00 9.44 -9.37
N TYR A 31 -8.49 8.64 -8.44
CA TYR A 31 -9.86 8.73 -7.92
C TYR A 31 -9.97 9.44 -6.56
N GLY A 32 -8.84 9.70 -5.89
CA GLY A 32 -8.79 10.25 -4.53
C GLY A 32 -8.03 11.57 -4.46
N VAL A 33 -8.46 12.46 -3.55
CA VAL A 33 -7.70 13.66 -3.18
C VAL A 33 -7.59 13.71 -1.66
N LEU A 34 -6.42 14.07 -1.15
CA LEU A 34 -6.28 14.38 0.27
C LEU A 34 -7.12 15.59 0.63
N VAL A 35 -7.90 15.47 1.71
CA VAL A 35 -8.71 16.59 2.21
C VAL A 35 -7.82 17.59 2.91
N ASP A 36 -6.93 17.10 3.78
CA ASP A 36 -6.00 17.94 4.51
C ASP A 36 -4.54 17.52 4.26
N PRO A 37 -3.62 18.49 4.11
CA PRO A 37 -2.18 18.23 4.07
C PRO A 37 -1.65 17.54 5.32
N ASN A 38 -2.24 17.87 6.47
CA ASN A 38 -1.78 17.40 7.78
C ASN A 38 -2.37 16.02 8.14
N ASN A 39 -3.50 15.65 7.54
CA ASN A 39 -4.18 14.37 7.80
C ASN A 39 -4.09 13.45 6.58
N LEU A 40 -2.98 12.71 6.47
CA LEU A 40 -2.73 11.79 5.35
C LEU A 40 -3.73 10.62 5.25
N ASN A 41 -4.45 10.36 6.33
CA ASN A 41 -5.46 9.31 6.39
C ASN A 41 -6.80 9.73 5.75
N LEU A 42 -6.98 11.03 5.51
CA LEU A 42 -8.25 11.60 5.08
C LEU A 42 -8.25 11.84 3.57
N ILE A 43 -8.94 10.96 2.86
CA ILE A 43 -9.02 11.01 1.41
C ILE A 43 -10.48 11.15 0.99
N LYS A 44 -10.75 12.09 0.10
CA LYS A 44 -12.05 12.31 -0.52
C LYS A 44 -12.09 11.65 -1.89
N CYS A 45 -13.12 10.86 -2.12
CA CYS A 45 -13.43 10.28 -3.42
C CYS A 45 -13.91 11.38 -4.37
N LYS A 46 -13.29 11.51 -5.55
CA LYS A 46 -13.68 12.48 -6.59
C LYS A 46 -15.03 12.15 -7.22
N LEU A 47 -15.40 10.87 -7.28
CA LEU A 47 -16.62 10.41 -7.95
C LEU A 47 -17.88 10.72 -7.16
N CYS A 48 -17.89 10.39 -5.86
CA CYS A 48 -19.08 10.51 -5.01
C CYS A 48 -18.95 11.55 -3.89
N GLY A 49 -17.75 12.10 -3.66
CA GLY A 49 -17.49 13.03 -2.58
C GLY A 49 -17.38 12.41 -1.19
N LEU A 50 -17.45 11.07 -1.06
CA LEU A 50 -17.31 10.39 0.22
C LEU A 50 -15.89 10.58 0.76
N GLN A 51 -15.81 10.94 2.04
CA GLN A 51 -14.56 11.06 2.77
C GLN A 51 -14.27 9.77 3.50
N VAL A 52 -13.09 9.20 3.24
CA VAL A 52 -12.62 7.94 3.79
C VAL A 52 -11.39 8.22 4.65
N SER A 53 -11.43 7.78 5.91
CA SER A 53 -10.43 8.08 6.95
C SER A 53 -9.38 6.97 7.18
N ALA A 54 -9.03 6.18 6.15
CA ALA A 54 -7.99 5.15 6.29
C ALA A 54 -7.07 5.01 5.07
N GLY A 55 -6.84 6.13 4.38
CA GLY A 55 -5.93 6.16 3.25
C GLY A 55 -6.42 5.44 1.99
N ILE A 56 -5.49 5.17 1.08
CA ILE A 56 -5.78 4.83 -0.32
C ILE A 56 -6.42 3.46 -0.51
N TYR A 57 -6.13 2.50 0.38
CA TYR A 57 -6.66 1.14 0.29
C TYR A 57 -8.19 1.12 0.41
N ARG A 58 -8.75 1.78 1.42
CA ARG A 58 -10.22 1.86 1.58
C ARG A 58 -10.88 2.64 0.46
N LEU A 59 -10.19 3.62 -0.14
CA LEU A 59 -10.67 4.28 -1.35
C LEU A 59 -10.77 3.31 -2.54
N LYS A 60 -9.76 2.47 -2.78
CA LYS A 60 -9.83 1.44 -3.83
C LYS A 60 -10.99 0.48 -3.59
N LEU A 61 -11.22 0.04 -2.36
CA LEU A 61 -12.36 -0.83 -2.02
C LEU A 61 -13.71 -0.16 -2.29
N HIS A 62 -13.83 1.13 -1.94
CA HIS A 62 -15.01 1.94 -2.20
C HIS A 62 -15.34 2.01 -3.70
N ILE A 63 -14.34 2.30 -4.55
CA ILE A 63 -14.52 2.41 -6.01
C ILE A 63 -14.78 1.04 -6.64
N ALA A 64 -14.07 0.00 -6.20
CA ALA A 64 -14.26 -1.38 -6.65
C ALA A 64 -15.65 -1.95 -6.29
N GLY A 65 -16.39 -1.27 -5.40
CA GLY A 65 -17.72 -1.70 -4.96
C GLY A 65 -17.70 -2.97 -4.10
N ILE A 66 -16.55 -3.31 -3.52
CA ILE A 66 -16.41 -4.50 -2.66
C ILE A 66 -17.11 -4.22 -1.33
N ARG A 67 -18.23 -4.90 -1.09
CA ARG A 67 -19.02 -4.76 0.14
C ARG A 67 -18.28 -5.42 1.31
N GLY A 68 -18.36 -4.83 2.49
CA GLY A 68 -17.78 -5.34 3.73
C GLY A 68 -17.14 -4.24 4.57
N GLN A 69 -15.96 -3.76 4.16
CA GLN A 69 -15.19 -2.79 4.95
C GLN A 69 -15.53 -1.32 4.67
N VAL A 70 -16.10 -1.00 3.49
CA VAL A 70 -16.42 0.38 3.07
C VAL A 70 -17.73 0.38 2.30
N GLN A 71 -18.48 1.48 2.41
CA GLN A 71 -19.64 1.73 1.55
C GLN A 71 -19.20 1.71 0.07
N PRO A 72 -19.94 1.09 -0.85
CA PRO A 72 -19.60 1.10 -2.27
C PRO A 72 -19.86 2.48 -2.92
N CYS A 73 -19.12 2.80 -3.97
CA CYS A 73 -19.31 4.04 -4.72
C CYS A 73 -20.57 3.99 -5.59
N LYS A 74 -21.56 4.83 -5.27
CA LYS A 74 -22.82 4.95 -6.04
C LYS A 74 -22.64 5.53 -7.45
N LYS A 75 -21.55 6.26 -7.69
CA LYS A 75 -21.23 6.93 -8.97
C LYS A 75 -20.09 6.27 -9.75
N SER A 76 -19.63 5.10 -9.32
CA SER A 76 -18.57 4.37 -10.03
C SER A 76 -19.10 3.72 -11.30
N THR A 77 -18.41 3.94 -12.42
CA THR A 77 -18.65 3.19 -13.66
C THR A 77 -18.05 1.79 -13.55
N ASP A 78 -18.48 0.87 -14.42
CA ASP A 78 -17.95 -0.50 -14.39
C ASP A 78 -16.46 -0.56 -14.78
N GLU A 79 -16.00 0.32 -15.67
CA GLU A 79 -14.58 0.48 -15.98
C GLU A 79 -13.74 0.87 -14.75
N ASP A 80 -14.22 1.84 -13.97
CA ASP A 80 -13.53 2.28 -12.75
C ASP A 80 -13.47 1.16 -11.69
N LYS A 81 -14.54 0.37 -11.60
CA LYS A 81 -14.59 -0.79 -10.70
C LYS A 81 -13.55 -1.82 -11.09
N GLU A 82 -13.43 -2.14 -12.38
CA GLU A 82 -12.44 -3.12 -12.85
C GLU A 82 -11.01 -2.65 -12.63
N ARG A 83 -10.71 -1.38 -12.95
CA ARG A 83 -9.38 -0.79 -12.70
C ARG A 83 -8.99 -0.89 -11.23
N CYS A 84 -9.92 -0.54 -10.32
CA CYS A 84 -9.65 -0.62 -8.88
C CYS A 84 -9.58 -2.06 -8.38
N LYS A 85 -10.38 -2.99 -8.91
CA LYS A 85 -10.30 -4.43 -8.58
C LYS A 85 -8.95 -5.00 -8.97
N LYS A 86 -8.48 -4.75 -10.19
CA LYS A 86 -7.16 -5.21 -10.67
C LYS A 86 -6.04 -4.71 -9.77
N ALA A 87 -6.06 -3.43 -9.41
CA ALA A 87 -5.07 -2.84 -8.51
C ALA A 87 -5.08 -3.45 -7.09
N ILE A 88 -6.25 -3.90 -6.60
CA ILE A 88 -6.35 -4.61 -5.32
C ILE A 88 -5.78 -6.01 -5.43
N ASP A 89 -6.12 -6.73 -6.50
CA ASP A 89 -5.70 -8.13 -6.67
C ASP A 89 -4.21 -8.26 -6.98
N GLU A 90 -3.60 -7.35 -7.76
CA GLU A 90 -2.14 -7.26 -7.91
C GLU A 90 -1.45 -7.13 -6.54
N SER A 91 -2.00 -6.28 -5.67
CA SER A 91 -1.47 -6.09 -4.32
C SER A 91 -1.64 -7.33 -3.42
N LYS A 92 -2.69 -8.14 -3.63
CA LYS A 92 -2.86 -9.43 -2.95
C LYS A 92 -1.91 -10.50 -3.48
N GLN A 93 -1.72 -10.56 -4.80
CA GLN A 93 -0.84 -11.55 -5.42
C GLN A 93 0.62 -11.35 -4.98
N VAL A 94 1.10 -10.10 -4.88
CA VAL A 94 2.43 -9.81 -4.33
C VAL A 94 2.57 -10.31 -2.89
N LYS A 95 1.54 -10.12 -2.05
CA LYS A 95 1.54 -10.65 -0.67
C LYS A 95 1.55 -12.18 -0.66
N LYS A 96 0.76 -12.81 -1.52
CA LYS A 96 0.68 -14.27 -1.63
C LYS A 96 2.01 -14.87 -2.09
N ALA A 97 2.65 -14.30 -3.12
CA ALA A 97 3.95 -14.74 -3.60
C ALA A 97 5.02 -14.70 -2.48
N ARG A 98 5.08 -13.59 -1.73
CA ARG A 98 6.01 -13.49 -0.58
C ARG A 98 5.73 -14.47 0.55
N LEU A 99 4.46 -14.84 0.76
CA LEU A 99 4.08 -15.83 1.77
C LEU A 99 4.41 -17.25 1.31
N THR A 100 4.17 -17.56 0.04
CA THR A 100 4.52 -18.87 -0.55
C THR A 100 6.03 -19.08 -0.53
N GLU A 101 6.82 -18.10 -0.94
CA GLU A 101 8.29 -18.16 -0.88
C GLU A 101 8.80 -18.39 0.55
N GLN A 102 8.24 -17.68 1.54
CA GLN A 102 8.60 -17.90 2.95
C GLN A 102 8.23 -19.30 3.45
N GLN A 103 7.13 -19.87 2.96
CA GLN A 103 6.72 -21.22 3.32
C GLN A 103 7.64 -22.27 2.68
N GLU A 104 7.97 -22.12 1.40
CA GLU A 104 8.90 -23.02 0.69
C GLU A 104 10.29 -23.03 1.33
N VAL A 105 10.80 -21.86 1.73
CA VAL A 105 12.08 -21.77 2.47
C VAL A 105 11.98 -22.51 3.79
N ARG A 106 10.85 -22.43 4.51
CA ARG A 106 10.65 -23.13 5.78
C ARG A 106 10.60 -24.65 5.60
N ASP A 107 9.83 -25.12 4.62
CA ASP A 107 9.66 -26.55 4.34
C ASP A 107 10.97 -27.20 3.89
N ALA A 108 11.88 -26.44 3.27
CA ALA A 108 13.23 -26.91 2.91
C ALA A 108 14.15 -27.13 4.13
N VAL A 109 13.93 -26.46 5.26
CA VAL A 109 14.78 -26.61 6.47
C VAL A 109 14.41 -27.87 7.27
N ASP A 110 13.22 -28.44 7.05
CA ASP A 110 12.72 -29.61 7.79
C ASP A 110 13.22 -30.98 7.23
N LEU A 111 14.17 -30.98 6.28
CA LEU A 111 14.73 -32.22 5.69
C LEU A 111 15.98 -32.78 6.40
N ASP A 112 16.47 -32.17 7.48
CA ASP A 112 17.68 -32.65 8.18
C ASP A 112 17.37 -33.62 9.34
N GLY A 113 16.10 -33.78 9.72
CA GLY A 113 15.69 -34.66 10.83
C GLY A 113 15.51 -36.14 10.47
N ALA A 114 15.43 -36.48 9.18
CA ALA A 114 15.13 -37.85 8.74
C ALA A 114 16.36 -38.67 8.32
N LEU A 115 17.55 -38.06 8.18
CA LEU A 115 18.77 -38.79 7.85
C LEU A 115 19.49 -39.37 9.08
N GLY A 116 19.06 -38.99 10.29
CA GLY A 116 19.60 -39.54 11.55
C GLY A 116 18.99 -40.88 11.98
N SER A 117 17.83 -41.28 11.45
CA SER A 117 17.14 -42.51 11.89
C SER A 117 17.42 -43.72 10.99
N ILE A 118 17.72 -43.50 9.70
CA ILE A 118 17.92 -44.57 8.72
C ILE A 118 19.28 -45.27 8.92
N PHE A 119 20.28 -44.52 9.43
CA PHE A 119 21.64 -45.05 9.64
C PHE A 119 21.72 -46.02 10.84
N VAL A 120 20.78 -45.96 11.79
CA VAL A 120 20.78 -46.84 12.97
C VAL A 120 20.10 -48.19 12.68
N GLU A 121 19.04 -48.23 11.87
CA GLU A 121 18.34 -49.48 11.54
C GLU A 121 19.15 -50.42 10.64
N SER A 122 19.98 -49.90 9.73
CA SER A 122 20.81 -50.76 8.86
C SER A 122 22.00 -51.40 9.59
N LEU A 123 22.42 -50.87 10.75
CA LEU A 123 23.54 -51.41 11.53
C LEU A 123 23.12 -52.54 12.48
N LEU A 124 21.82 -52.67 12.81
CA LEU A 124 21.30 -53.69 13.73
C LEU A 124 20.94 -55.01 13.04
N GLN A 125 20.95 -55.08 11.71
CA GLN A 125 20.73 -56.32 10.95
C GLN A 125 22.03 -57.04 10.53
N LEU A 126 23.19 -56.58 11.00
CA LEU A 126 24.50 -57.14 10.68
C LEU A 126 25.18 -57.87 11.85
N GLN A 127 24.41 -58.32 12.85
CA GLN A 127 24.91 -59.19 13.92
C GLN A 127 23.99 -60.38 14.19
#